data_AF-A0A2A9N9Z3-F1
#
_entry.id   AF-A0A2A9N9Z3-F1
#
_cell.length_a   1.000
_cell.length_b   1.000
_cell.length_c   1.000
_cell.angle_alpha   90.00
_cell.angle_beta   90.00
_cell.angle_gamma   90.00
#
_symmetry.space_group_name_H-M   'P 1'
#
loop_
_entity.id
_entity.type
_entity.pdbx_description
1 polymer ?
#
loop_
_entity_poly.entity_id
_entity_poly.type
_entity_poly.pdbx_seq_one_letter_code
_entity_poly.pdbx_strand_id
1 'polypeptide(L)'
;AIQEITTLKQGQKTGEEHVQAFKQCYMQSGYGETAGIHEFKCSLNTPLLDEIMGIPKLPTTLEKWYDLAVRLDRQWRQAGTNNTTRQPAQPNPQHQTPRQPALPATQTGYTRDPNVMDINRNRSQKRCFNCGQISHFARAC
;
A
#
# COMPACT_ATOMS: atom_id res chain seq x y z
N ALA A 1 -30.37 -4.47 -14.84
CA ALA A 1 -30.54 -3.03 -14.62
C ALA A 1 -30.70 -2.69 -13.13
N ILE A 2 -31.90 -2.72 -12.54
CA ILE A 2 -32.14 -2.24 -11.15
C ILE A 2 -31.36 -3.06 -10.09
N GLN A 3 -31.31 -4.38 -10.23
CA GLN A 3 -30.58 -5.23 -9.28
C GLN A 3 -29.06 -5.00 -9.31
N GLU A 4 -28.50 -4.55 -10.45
CA GLU A 4 -27.06 -4.39 -10.62
C GLU A 4 -26.51 -3.18 -9.86
N ILE A 5 -27.29 -2.11 -9.69
CA ILE A 5 -26.89 -0.97 -8.83
C ILE A 5 -26.88 -1.38 -7.37
N THR A 6 -27.90 -2.11 -6.91
CA THR A 6 -28.03 -2.51 -5.51
C THR A 6 -27.00 -3.55 -5.08
N THR A 7 -26.50 -4.36 -6.03
CA THR A 7 -25.41 -5.32 -5.78
C THR A 7 -24.02 -4.71 -5.98
N LEU A 8 -23.93 -3.51 -6.55
CA LEU A 8 -22.65 -2.83 -6.72
C LEU A 8 -22.11 -2.45 -5.34
N LYS A 9 -20.96 -3.02 -4.99
CA LYS A 9 -20.19 -2.68 -3.80
C LYS A 9 -18.79 -2.27 -4.22
N GLN A 10 -18.26 -1.24 -3.55
CA GLN A 10 -16.90 -0.77 -3.77
C GLN A 10 -15.89 -1.87 -3.46
N GLY A 11 -16.01 -2.53 -2.30
CA GLY A 11 -15.15 -3.66 -1.94
C GLY A 11 -13.67 -3.28 -2.00
N GLN A 12 -12.89 -3.99 -2.82
CA GLN A 12 -11.46 -3.71 -3.03
C GLN A 12 -11.17 -2.72 -4.15
N LYS A 13 -12.18 -2.33 -4.95
CA LYS A 13 -12.03 -1.39 -6.06
C LYS A 13 -11.63 -0.01 -5.53
N THR A 14 -10.89 0.72 -6.36
CA THR A 14 -10.62 2.13 -6.09
C THR A 14 -11.90 2.95 -6.17
N GLY A 15 -11.91 4.12 -5.54
CA GLY A 15 -13.01 5.07 -5.65
C GLY A 15 -13.33 5.42 -7.11
N GLU A 16 -12.31 5.57 -7.96
CA GLU A 16 -12.48 5.86 -9.40
C GLU A 16 -13.16 4.73 -10.16
N GLU A 17 -12.67 3.49 -10.00
CA GLU A 17 -13.27 2.31 -10.64
C GLU A 17 -14.73 2.10 -10.19
N HIS A 18 -15.00 2.31 -8.90
CA HIS A 18 -16.35 2.20 -8.36
C HIS A 18 -17.28 3.28 -8.92
N VAL A 19 -16.82 4.53 -8.99
CA VAL A 19 -17.57 5.64 -9.59
C VAL A 19 -17.87 5.38 -11.06
N GLN A 20 -16.91 4.87 -11.84
CA GLN A 20 -17.13 4.55 -13.25
C GLN A 20 -18.17 3.44 -13.44
N ALA A 21 -18.06 2.35 -12.66
CA ALA A 21 -19.03 1.28 -12.68
C ALA A 21 -20.43 1.78 -12.27
N PHE A 22 -20.51 2.60 -11.23
CA PHE A 22 -21.77 3.18 -10.76
C PHE A 22 -22.39 4.08 -11.81
N LYS A 23 -21.61 4.97 -12.45
CA LYS A 23 -22.08 5.84 -13.55
C LYS A 23 -22.67 5.02 -14.70
N GLN A 24 -22.02 3.92 -15.08
CA GLN A 24 -22.50 3.04 -16.14
C GLN A 24 -23.86 2.42 -15.78
N CYS A 25 -23.99 1.86 -14.59
CA CYS A 25 -25.26 1.27 -14.14
C CYS A 25 -26.35 2.34 -13.94
N TYR A 26 -25.99 3.52 -13.43
CA TYR A 26 -26.89 4.66 -13.20
C TYR A 26 -27.52 5.17 -14.50
N MET A 27 -26.71 5.35 -15.55
CA MET A 27 -27.20 5.76 -16.88
C MET A 27 -28.22 4.76 -17.45
N GLN A 28 -28.04 3.47 -17.18
CA GLN A 28 -28.95 2.42 -17.66
C GLN A 28 -30.24 2.30 -16.83
N SER A 29 -30.25 2.84 -15.61
CA SER A 29 -31.35 2.68 -14.65
C SER A 29 -32.31 3.87 -14.63
N GLY A 30 -31.89 5.05 -15.09
CA GLY A 30 -32.74 6.24 -15.17
C GLY A 30 -33.17 6.80 -13.80
N TYR A 31 -32.42 6.54 -12.74
CA TYR A 31 -32.74 7.04 -11.40
C TYR A 31 -32.67 8.56 -11.31
N GLY A 32 -33.48 9.14 -10.42
CA GLY A 32 -33.36 10.54 -10.02
C GLY A 32 -32.15 10.76 -9.09
N GLU A 33 -31.66 12.00 -9.03
CA GLU A 33 -30.42 12.33 -8.31
C GLU A 33 -30.47 11.95 -6.82
N THR A 34 -31.60 12.16 -6.13
CA THR A 34 -31.78 11.77 -4.72
C THR A 34 -31.63 10.26 -4.51
N ALA A 35 -32.23 9.46 -5.40
CA ALA A 35 -32.12 8.00 -5.34
C ALA A 35 -30.70 7.53 -5.70
N GLY A 36 -30.07 8.19 -6.69
CA GLY A 36 -28.67 7.94 -7.04
C GLY A 36 -27.71 8.19 -5.88
N ILE A 37 -27.90 9.29 -5.12
CA ILE A 37 -27.10 9.59 -3.94
C ILE A 37 -27.29 8.53 -2.85
N HIS A 38 -28.54 8.10 -2.62
CA HIS A 38 -28.83 7.04 -1.65
C HIS A 38 -28.12 5.73 -2.02
N GLU A 39 -28.27 5.28 -3.26
CA GLU A 39 -27.63 4.03 -3.71
C GLU A 39 -26.11 4.15 -3.75
N PHE A 40 -25.58 5.30 -4.13
CA PHE A 40 -24.15 5.53 -4.10
C PHE A 40 -23.61 5.39 -2.67
N LYS A 41 -24.24 6.02 -1.67
CA LYS A 41 -23.86 5.86 -0.26
C LYS A 41 -23.88 4.39 0.17
N CYS A 42 -24.94 3.65 -0.16
CA CYS A 42 -25.09 2.23 0.17
C CYS A 42 -24.05 1.35 -0.51
N SER A 43 -23.53 1.77 -1.66
CA SER A 43 -22.52 1.04 -2.44
C SER A 43 -21.08 1.24 -1.96
N LEU A 44 -20.80 2.34 -1.23
CA LEU A 44 -19.47 2.65 -0.69
C LEU A 44 -19.11 1.75 0.49
N ASN A 45 -17.80 1.64 0.75
CA ASN A 45 -17.31 0.96 1.96
C ASN A 45 -17.68 1.76 3.22
N THR A 46 -18.13 1.07 4.27
CA THR A 46 -18.57 1.69 5.54
C THR A 46 -17.62 2.75 6.09
N PRO A 47 -16.30 2.51 6.19
CA PRO A 47 -15.43 3.50 6.83
C PRO A 47 -15.21 4.72 5.89
N LEU A 48 -15.31 4.56 4.56
CA LEU A 48 -15.21 5.68 3.61
C LEU A 48 -16.47 6.54 3.68
N LEU A 49 -17.63 5.89 3.83
CA LEU A 49 -18.90 6.55 4.05
C LEU A 49 -18.90 7.35 5.36
N ASP A 50 -18.40 6.76 6.45
CA ASP A 50 -18.29 7.41 7.76
C ASP A 50 -17.46 8.70 7.68
N GLU A 51 -16.30 8.63 7.03
CA GLU A 51 -15.43 9.80 6.83
C GLU A 51 -16.14 10.90 6.02
N ILE A 52 -16.90 10.55 4.99
CA ILE A 52 -17.68 11.54 4.22
C ILE A 52 -18.80 12.14 5.08
N MET A 53 -19.47 11.34 5.91
CA MET A 53 -20.56 11.81 6.78
C MET A 53 -20.07 12.75 7.89
N GLY A 54 -18.78 12.68 8.25
CA GLY A 54 -18.14 13.63 9.16
C GLY A 54 -17.90 15.03 8.57
N ILE A 55 -18.10 15.23 7.27
CA ILE A 55 -17.86 16.54 6.61
C ILE A 55 -19.00 17.52 6.94
N PRO A 56 -18.71 18.72 7.49
CA PRO A 56 -19.73 19.68 7.93
C PRO A 56 -20.69 20.16 6.83
N LYS A 57 -20.24 20.15 5.58
CA LYS A 57 -21.03 20.54 4.40
C LYS A 57 -21.09 19.35 3.45
N LEU A 58 -22.08 18.50 3.65
CA LEU A 58 -22.30 17.34 2.80
C LEU A 58 -22.68 17.77 1.38
N PRO A 59 -22.18 17.06 0.37
CA PRO A 59 -22.58 17.31 -1.00
C PRO A 59 -24.06 16.99 -1.22
N THR A 60 -24.71 17.84 -2.01
CA THR A 60 -26.13 17.69 -2.39
C THR A 60 -26.30 17.14 -3.79
N THR A 61 -25.22 17.06 -4.58
CA THR A 61 -25.24 16.57 -5.96
C THR A 61 -24.41 15.31 -6.07
N LEU A 62 -24.84 14.41 -6.95
CA LEU A 62 -24.22 13.10 -7.13
C LEU A 62 -22.78 13.22 -7.64
N GLU A 63 -22.50 14.22 -8.48
CA GLU A 63 -21.15 14.51 -8.96
C GLU A 63 -20.17 14.87 -7.82
N LYS A 64 -20.60 15.70 -6.87
CA LYS A 64 -19.76 16.04 -5.71
C LYS A 64 -19.56 14.85 -4.76
N TRP A 65 -20.53 13.94 -4.68
CA TRP A 65 -20.36 12.67 -3.98
C TRP A 65 -19.26 11.82 -4.61
N TYR A 66 -19.21 11.74 -5.94
CA TYR A 66 -18.14 11.03 -6.66
C TYR A 66 -16.76 11.63 -6.36
N ASP A 67 -16.62 12.95 -6.48
CA ASP A 67 -15.33 13.64 -6.27
C ASP A 67 -14.79 13.46 -4.85
N LEU A 68 -15.67 13.48 -3.84
CA LEU A 68 -15.27 13.25 -2.45
C LEU A 68 -14.86 11.80 -2.21
N ALA A 69 -15.65 10.84 -2.70
CA ALA A 69 -15.35 9.42 -2.54
C ALA A 69 -14.00 9.05 -3.17
N VAL A 70 -13.73 9.54 -4.39
CA VAL A 70 -12.44 9.35 -5.07
C VAL A 70 -11.29 9.95 -4.27
N ARG A 71 -11.45 11.20 -3.83
CA ARG A 71 -10.40 11.94 -3.11
C ARG A 71 -10.03 11.26 -1.80
N LEU A 72 -11.02 10.89 -1.00
CA LEU A 72 -10.81 10.24 0.29
C LEU A 72 -10.26 8.82 0.12
N ASP A 73 -10.75 8.03 -0.84
CA ASP A 73 -10.19 6.70 -1.15
C ASP A 73 -8.72 6.79 -1.55
N ARG A 74 -8.37 7.79 -2.38
CA ARG A 74 -6.97 8.06 -2.76
C ARG A 74 -6.13 8.46 -1.56
N GLN A 75 -6.63 9.36 -0.71
CA GLN A 75 -5.94 9.76 0.52
C GLN A 75 -5.69 8.57 1.43
N TRP A 76 -6.66 7.66 1.58
CA TRP A 76 -6.50 6.45 2.37
C TRP A 76 -5.48 5.47 1.81
N ARG A 77 -5.47 5.24 0.50
CA ARG A 77 -4.49 4.37 -0.14
C ARG A 77 -3.08 4.97 -0.06
N GLN A 78 -2.96 6.29 -0.09
CA GLN A 78 -1.71 7.01 0.17
C GLN A 78 -1.32 7.00 1.67
N ALA A 79 -2.30 7.05 2.57
CA ALA A 79 -2.13 7.01 4.02
C ALA A 79 -1.96 5.58 4.60
N GLY A 80 -2.25 4.56 3.80
CA GLY A 80 -1.94 3.15 4.07
C GLY A 80 -0.55 2.74 3.57
N THR A 81 0.01 3.47 2.59
CA THR A 81 1.36 3.19 2.04
C THR A 81 2.47 3.92 2.80
N ASN A 82 2.18 5.02 3.48
CA ASN A 82 3.13 5.73 4.36
C ASN A 82 3.22 5.13 5.78
N ASN A 83 2.25 4.33 6.24
CA ASN A 83 2.35 3.60 7.52
C ASN A 83 3.06 2.24 7.39
N THR A 84 3.07 1.66 6.19
CA THR A 84 3.73 0.39 5.86
C THR A 84 4.52 0.60 4.59
N THR A 85 5.75 1.13 4.71
CA THR A 85 6.83 1.14 3.69
C THR A 85 7.57 2.50 3.60
N ARG A 86 8.41 2.78 4.60
CA ARG A 86 9.77 3.24 4.27
C ARG A 86 10.54 2.01 3.76
N GLN A 87 10.30 1.59 2.52
CA GLN A 87 11.24 0.68 1.88
C GLN A 87 12.36 1.54 1.31
N PRO A 88 13.63 1.28 1.68
CA PRO A 88 14.73 1.83 0.92
C PRO A 88 14.61 1.31 -0.50
N ALA A 89 14.77 2.21 -1.47
CA ALA A 89 14.87 1.89 -2.88
C ALA A 89 15.81 0.68 -3.07
N GLN A 90 15.26 -0.43 -3.53
CA GLN A 90 16.09 -1.51 -4.08
C GLN A 90 16.45 -1.10 -5.51
N PRO A 91 17.74 -0.95 -5.85
CA PRO A 91 18.14 -0.88 -7.23
C PRO A 91 17.92 -2.25 -7.88
N ASN A 92 17.25 -2.19 -9.02
CA ASN A 92 17.09 -3.22 -10.05
C ASN A 92 18.28 -4.18 -10.17
N PRO A 93 18.03 -5.47 -10.46
CA PRO A 93 18.79 -6.07 -11.56
C PRO A 93 17.89 -6.82 -12.55
N GLN A 94 17.90 -6.36 -13.79
CA GLN A 94 17.48 -7.12 -14.95
C GLN A 94 18.48 -8.26 -15.26
N HIS A 95 17.90 -9.43 -15.54
CA HIS A 95 18.28 -10.39 -16.59
C HIS A 95 19.38 -11.46 -16.34
N GLN A 96 18.90 -12.73 -16.33
CA GLN A 96 19.32 -13.90 -17.15
C GLN A 96 20.72 -14.48 -16.89
N THR A 97 21.02 -15.79 -16.71
CA THR A 97 20.53 -17.07 -17.28
C THR A 97 21.10 -18.27 -16.43
N PRO A 98 20.94 -19.59 -16.75
CA PRO A 98 20.64 -20.65 -15.76
C PRO A 98 21.73 -21.72 -15.47
N ARG A 99 21.49 -22.49 -14.38
CA ARG A 99 21.72 -23.94 -14.16
C ARG A 99 23.07 -24.45 -13.55
N GLN A 100 23.01 -24.73 -12.23
CA GLN A 100 23.58 -25.86 -11.42
C GLN A 100 25.11 -26.21 -11.48
N PRO A 101 25.65 -27.14 -10.64
CA PRO A 101 25.72 -27.17 -9.17
C PRO A 101 27.16 -27.45 -8.58
N ALA A 102 27.32 -27.23 -7.27
CA ALA A 102 28.28 -27.86 -6.31
C ALA A 102 29.78 -27.43 -6.19
N LEU A 103 30.10 -26.89 -4.99
CA LEU A 103 31.29 -27.06 -4.12
C LEU A 103 32.69 -26.53 -4.61
N PRO A 104 33.73 -26.52 -3.75
CA PRO A 104 34.16 -25.38 -2.91
C PRO A 104 35.61 -24.91 -3.26
N ALA A 105 36.08 -23.79 -2.68
CA ALA A 105 37.50 -23.43 -2.40
C ALA A 105 37.88 -21.96 -2.71
N THR A 106 38.34 -21.29 -1.64
CA THR A 106 39.69 -20.69 -1.54
C THR A 106 40.08 -19.49 -2.42
N GLN A 107 40.11 -18.30 -1.77
CA GLN A 107 40.99 -17.13 -1.99
C GLN A 107 40.82 -16.41 -3.35
N THR A 108 41.00 -15.10 -3.54
CA THR A 108 42.01 -14.16 -3.06
C THR A 108 41.52 -12.73 -3.33
N GLY A 109 41.88 -11.80 -2.44
CA GLY A 109 42.34 -10.45 -2.79
C GLY A 109 41.39 -9.48 -3.48
N TYR A 110 40.75 -8.61 -2.69
CA TYR A 110 40.56 -7.21 -3.09
C TYR A 110 40.98 -6.29 -1.94
N THR A 111 42.05 -5.56 -2.23
CA THR A 111 42.59 -4.31 -1.69
C THR A 111 41.79 -3.72 -0.51
N ARG A 112 42.26 -4.01 0.71
CA ARG A 112 41.76 -3.38 1.93
C ARG A 112 42.56 -2.10 2.18
N ASP A 113 41.90 -0.96 1.99
CA ASP A 113 42.38 0.31 2.52
C ASP A 113 42.55 0.18 4.05
N PRO A 114 43.73 0.48 4.62
CA PRO A 114 44.00 0.29 6.03
C PRO A 114 43.31 1.31 6.95
N ASN A 115 42.53 2.27 6.39
CA ASN A 115 41.92 3.35 7.17
C ASN A 115 40.39 3.31 7.27
N VAL A 116 39.73 2.24 6.81
CA VAL A 116 38.28 2.07 6.99
C VAL A 116 37.99 1.27 8.26
N MET A 117 37.61 1.96 9.33
CA MET A 117 37.03 1.34 10.53
C MET A 117 35.67 0.70 10.19
N ASP A 118 35.64 -0.63 10.07
CA ASP A 118 34.41 -1.42 9.84
C ASP A 118 33.55 -1.49 11.12
N ILE A 119 32.76 -0.42 11.33
CA ILE A 119 31.79 -0.33 12.45
C ILE A 119 30.43 -0.92 12.04
N ASN A 120 30.15 -1.08 10.74
CA ASN A 120 28.82 -1.43 10.25
C ASN A 120 28.56 -2.94 10.18
N ARG A 121 29.59 -3.78 10.00
CA ARG A 121 29.39 -5.24 9.85
C ARG A 121 28.88 -5.93 11.10
N ASN A 122 29.20 -5.41 12.29
CA ASN A 122 28.68 -5.94 13.55
C ASN A 122 27.20 -5.55 13.78
N ARG A 123 26.72 -4.43 13.22
CA ARG A 123 25.35 -3.96 13.47
C ARG A 123 24.30 -4.83 12.78
N SER A 124 24.65 -5.43 11.65
CA SER A 124 23.80 -6.33 10.87
C SER A 124 23.72 -7.75 11.45
N GLN A 125 24.68 -8.14 12.28
CA GLN A 125 24.75 -9.48 12.88
C GLN A 125 24.83 -9.30 14.38
N LYS A 126 23.73 -9.55 15.11
CA LYS A 126 23.57 -9.40 16.57
C LYS A 126 24.65 -10.14 17.37
N ARG A 127 25.87 -9.63 17.37
CA ARG A 127 27.07 -10.16 18.00
C ARG A 127 27.35 -9.33 19.24
N CYS A 128 27.84 -9.99 20.28
CA CYS A 128 28.33 -9.31 21.44
C CYS A 128 29.58 -8.48 21.08
N PHE A 129 29.60 -7.20 21.46
CA PHE A 129 30.72 -6.30 21.21
C PHE A 129 31.96 -6.61 22.06
N ASN A 130 31.82 -7.39 23.13
CA ASN A 130 32.92 -7.75 24.03
C ASN A 130 33.60 -9.07 23.62
N CYS A 131 32.83 -10.08 23.20
CA CYS A 131 33.36 -11.42 22.89
C CYS A 131 33.12 -11.90 21.44
N GLY A 132 32.42 -11.12 20.61
CA GLY A 132 32.16 -11.44 19.20
C GLY A 132 31.14 -12.54 18.93
N GLN A 133 30.57 -13.18 19.97
CA GLN A 133 29.63 -14.28 19.84
C GLN A 133 28.22 -13.83 19.41
N ILE A 134 27.61 -14.58 18.50
CA ILE A 134 26.23 -14.38 18.02
C ILE A 134 25.22 -15.04 18.96
N SER A 135 24.78 -14.34 20.01
CA SER A 135 23.66 -14.82 20.84
C SER A 135 23.17 -13.75 21.82
N HIS A 136 24.09 -12.95 22.36
CA HIS A 136 23.79 -11.99 23.42
C HIS A 136 24.35 -10.60 23.09
N PHE A 137 23.80 -9.58 23.76
CA PHE A 137 24.31 -8.20 23.71
C PHE A 137 25.35 -7.99 24.83
N ALA A 138 26.26 -7.04 24.66
CA ALA A 138 27.38 -6.80 25.58
C ALA A 138 27.00 -6.56 27.05
N ARG A 139 25.73 -6.25 27.32
CA ARG A 139 25.17 -6.07 28.68
C ARG A 139 24.91 -7.38 29.42
N ALA A 140 24.89 -8.49 28.69
CA ALA A 140 24.65 -9.85 29.19
C ALA A 140 25.86 -10.76 28.87
N CYS A 141 27.04 -10.15 28.69
CA CYS A 141 28.31 -10.83 28.45
C CYS A 141 29.09 -10.97 29.75
#